data_AF-A0AAF0W336-F1
#
_entry.id   AF-A0AAF0W336-F1
#
_cell.length_a   1.000
_cell.length_b   1.000
_cell.length_c   1.000
_cell.angle_alpha   90.00
_cell.angle_beta   90.00
_cell.angle_gamma   90.00
#
_symmetry.space_group_name_H-M   'P 1'
#
loop_
_entity.id
_entity.type
_entity.pdbx_description
1 polymer ?
#
loop_
_entity_poly.entity_id
_entity_poly.type
_entity_poly.pdbx_seq_one_letter_code
_entity_poly.pdbx_strand_id
1 'polypeptide(L)'
;MLKRPAIKGSAPINLSDRLNQVLQQAMGSVEIFLSRQCPIWYGYGGRLKCLQRLSYINSVVYPWTSIPLTVYCTLPAICLLTGKFIIPEISNYANIVFLALFISIATTSVLEMRWGGVGLDDWWRNEQFWVIGGVSSHLFALFQCLLRVLAGVNTNLTLTSRGGANGEHYVFKWTSLLIPPTTLLVLNTIGVVIGISDAINNGYASWGPLFARLFFAFWVIAHLYPFLKGLLGKQDRMPTIVMVWSILLASILTLMWARVNPFAAKDGPVLEVCGLDCD
;
A
#
# COMPACT_ATOMS: atom_id res chain seq x y z
N MET A 1 -27.25 26.93 16.48
CA MET A 1 -27.75 26.77 15.10
C MET A 1 -27.01 25.63 14.42
N LEU A 2 -27.71 24.57 13.98
CA LEU A 2 -27.11 23.57 13.10
C LEU A 2 -26.70 24.25 11.79
N LYS A 3 -25.39 24.39 11.57
CA LYS A 3 -24.81 25.00 10.38
C LYS A 3 -25.15 24.09 9.19
N ARG A 4 -26.17 24.46 8.39
CA ARG A 4 -26.52 23.71 7.18
C ARG A 4 -25.39 23.84 6.16
N PRO A 5 -25.00 22.76 5.47
CA PRO A 5 -24.02 22.86 4.40
C PRO A 5 -24.57 23.75 3.28
N ALA A 6 -23.73 24.67 2.78
CA ALA A 6 -24.11 25.59 1.71
C ALA A 6 -24.38 24.88 0.37
N ILE A 7 -23.74 23.72 0.16
CA ILE A 7 -23.89 22.88 -1.03
C ILE A 7 -24.01 21.43 -0.57
N LYS A 8 -24.97 20.69 -1.13
CA LYS A 8 -25.16 19.26 -0.89
C LYS A 8 -25.11 18.52 -2.22
N GLY A 9 -24.07 17.70 -2.41
CA GLY A 9 -23.92 16.82 -3.56
C GLY A 9 -24.23 15.37 -3.20
N SER A 10 -24.48 14.55 -4.22
CA SER A 10 -24.52 13.10 -4.06
C SER A 10 -23.10 12.54 -4.07
N ALA A 11 -22.75 11.72 -3.08
CA ALA A 11 -21.45 11.07 -3.00
C ALA A 11 -21.52 9.66 -3.61
N PRO A 12 -20.40 9.14 -4.17
CA PRO A 12 -20.34 7.75 -4.61
C PRO A 12 -20.62 6.80 -3.44
N ILE A 13 -21.57 5.88 -3.64
CA ILE A 13 -21.94 4.88 -2.63
C ILE A 13 -21.04 3.64 -2.76
N ASN A 14 -20.59 3.34 -3.99
CA ASN A 14 -19.75 2.19 -4.27
C ASN A 14 -18.25 2.54 -4.17
N LEU A 15 -17.46 1.60 -3.65
CA LEU A 15 -16.00 1.71 -3.58
C LEU A 15 -15.39 1.85 -4.98
N SER A 16 -15.96 1.18 -5.98
CA SER A 16 -15.47 1.23 -7.37
C SER A 16 -15.47 2.65 -7.95
N ASP A 17 -16.57 3.37 -7.76
CA ASP A 17 -16.72 4.73 -8.24
C ASP A 17 -15.79 5.68 -7.52
N ARG A 18 -15.63 5.49 -6.20
CA ARG A 18 -14.71 6.30 -5.39
C ARG A 18 -13.25 6.08 -5.80
N LEU A 19 -12.83 4.83 -6.05
CA LEU A 19 -11.46 4.53 -6.51
C LEU A 19 -11.20 5.08 -7.91
N ASN A 20 -12.18 5.00 -8.82
CA ASN A 20 -12.07 5.61 -10.14
C ASN A 20 -11.95 7.13 -10.03
N GLN A 21 -12.70 7.78 -9.13
CA GLN A 21 -12.58 9.21 -8.88
C GLN A 21 -11.17 9.57 -8.39
N VAL A 22 -10.64 8.84 -7.41
CA VAL A 22 -9.27 9.07 -6.90
C VAL A 22 -8.22 8.82 -7.98
N LEU A 23 -8.41 7.80 -8.83
CA LEU A 23 -7.53 7.54 -9.97
C LEU A 23 -7.45 8.76 -10.90
N GLN A 24 -8.58 9.37 -11.24
CA GLN A 24 -8.60 10.57 -12.09
C GLN A 24 -7.90 11.77 -11.44
N GLN A 25 -8.10 11.96 -10.13
CA GLN A 25 -7.43 13.00 -9.37
C GLN A 25 -5.91 12.78 -9.32
N ALA A 26 -5.47 11.54 -9.13
CA ALA A 26 -4.07 11.18 -9.11
C ALA A 26 -3.41 11.38 -10.48
N MET A 27 -4.06 10.96 -11.57
CA MET A 27 -3.53 11.20 -12.93
C MET A 27 -3.35 12.70 -13.20
N GLY A 28 -4.34 13.52 -12.86
CA GLY A 28 -4.23 14.97 -13.02
C GLY A 28 -3.08 15.57 -12.20
N SER A 29 -2.85 15.10 -10.98
CA SER A 29 -1.73 15.58 -10.16
C SER A 29 -0.37 15.16 -10.72
N VAL A 30 -0.24 13.93 -11.25
CA VAL A 30 1.01 13.44 -11.87
C VAL A 30 1.29 14.17 -13.18
N GLU A 31 0.27 14.46 -13.98
CA GLU A 31 0.43 15.29 -15.18
C GLU A 31 0.90 16.71 -14.84
N ILE A 32 0.33 17.34 -13.81
CA ILE A 32 0.80 18.64 -13.32
C ILE A 32 2.25 18.55 -12.85
N PHE A 33 2.62 17.49 -12.12
CA PHE A 33 3.99 17.27 -11.66
C PHE A 33 4.97 17.20 -12.83
N LEU A 34 4.63 16.48 -13.90
CA LEU A 34 5.49 16.31 -15.08
C LEU A 34 5.40 17.50 -16.07
N SER A 35 4.49 18.45 -15.84
CA SER A 35 4.31 19.64 -16.68
C SER A 35 5.32 20.76 -16.37
N ARG A 36 5.37 21.77 -17.25
CA ARG A 36 6.17 22.99 -17.00
C ARG A 36 5.64 23.81 -15.82
N GLN A 37 4.39 23.60 -15.41
CA GLN A 37 3.70 24.36 -14.37
C GLN A 37 3.86 23.75 -12.97
N CYS A 38 4.77 22.79 -12.77
CA CYS A 38 4.96 22.16 -11.47
C CYS A 38 5.40 23.17 -10.40
N PRO A 39 4.76 23.21 -9.22
CA PRO A 39 5.07 24.15 -8.13
C PRO A 39 6.52 24.12 -7.61
N ILE A 40 7.24 23.03 -7.88
CA ILE A 40 8.63 22.79 -7.45
C ILE A 40 9.63 23.67 -8.21
N TRP A 41 9.39 23.95 -9.50
CA TRP A 41 10.29 24.77 -10.32
C TRP A 41 9.60 25.99 -10.94
N TYR A 42 8.27 26.00 -11.00
CA TYR A 42 7.52 27.10 -11.61
C TYR A 42 7.20 28.24 -10.63
N GLY A 43 7.18 29.47 -11.13
CA GLY A 43 6.71 30.64 -10.39
C GLY A 43 7.64 31.12 -9.28
N TYR A 44 8.95 30.85 -9.37
CA TYR A 44 9.96 31.47 -8.52
C TYR A 44 10.11 32.95 -8.92
N GLY A 45 10.13 33.87 -7.94
CA GLY A 45 10.06 35.32 -8.17
C GLY A 45 8.63 35.90 -8.22
N GLY A 46 7.60 35.08 -8.03
CA GLY A 46 6.20 35.53 -7.95
C GLY A 46 5.76 35.94 -6.54
N ARG A 47 4.47 36.31 -6.40
CA ARG A 47 3.84 36.74 -5.13
C ARG A 47 3.37 35.57 -4.23
N LEU A 48 3.86 34.35 -4.46
CA LEU A 48 3.37 33.16 -3.75
C LEU A 48 4.09 32.98 -2.41
N LYS A 49 3.32 32.87 -1.32
CA LYS A 49 3.87 32.60 0.02
C LYS A 49 4.52 31.22 0.11
N CYS A 50 5.57 31.08 0.92
CA CYS A 50 6.31 29.83 1.07
C CYS A 50 5.42 28.66 1.54
N LEU A 51 4.63 28.85 2.60
CA LEU A 51 3.72 27.81 3.11
C LEU A 51 2.64 27.41 2.09
N GLN A 52 2.14 28.37 1.30
CA GLN A 52 1.19 28.09 0.23
C GLN A 52 1.82 27.23 -0.87
N ARG A 53 3.08 27.52 -1.23
CA ARG A 53 3.83 26.69 -2.18
C ARG A 53 4.01 25.27 -1.66
N LEU A 54 4.37 25.10 -0.39
CA LEU A 54 4.53 23.78 0.22
C LEU A 54 3.23 22.96 0.15
N SER A 55 2.08 23.59 0.40
CA SER A 55 0.77 22.94 0.24
C SER A 55 0.50 22.49 -1.20
N TYR A 56 0.86 23.31 -2.19
CA TYR A 56 0.75 22.90 -3.60
C TYR A 56 1.71 21.78 -3.97
N ILE A 57 2.95 21.80 -3.47
CA ILE A 57 3.90 20.70 -3.68
C ILE A 57 3.33 19.40 -3.11
N ASN A 58 2.83 19.42 -1.87
CA ASN A 58 2.21 18.25 -1.25
C ASN A 58 1.03 17.71 -2.07
N SER A 59 0.17 18.61 -2.57
CA SER A 59 -1.00 18.27 -3.40
C SER A 59 -0.66 17.74 -4.79
N VAL A 60 0.56 17.95 -5.27
CA VAL A 60 1.02 17.44 -6.57
C VAL A 60 1.81 16.14 -6.40
N VAL A 61 2.61 16.04 -5.32
CA VAL A 61 3.51 14.90 -5.05
C VAL A 61 2.78 13.72 -4.40
N TYR A 62 1.59 13.90 -3.81
CA TYR A 62 0.94 12.84 -3.03
C TYR A 62 0.85 11.46 -3.73
N PRO A 63 0.60 11.30 -5.05
CA PRO A 63 0.54 9.98 -5.65
C PRO A 63 1.89 9.26 -5.61
N TRP A 64 3.01 9.99 -5.67
CA TRP A 64 4.38 9.44 -5.62
C TRP A 64 4.66 8.69 -4.32
N THR A 65 3.97 9.03 -3.23
CA THR A 65 4.07 8.30 -1.96
C THR A 65 3.52 6.87 -2.04
N SER A 66 2.78 6.51 -3.10
CA SER A 66 2.29 5.14 -3.31
C SER A 66 3.39 4.10 -3.53
N ILE A 67 4.53 4.49 -4.14
CA ILE A 67 5.66 3.58 -4.35
C ILE A 67 6.25 3.14 -3.00
N PRO A 68 6.75 4.06 -2.14
CA PRO A 68 7.27 3.66 -0.83
C PRO A 68 6.20 3.03 0.06
N LEU A 69 4.93 3.45 -0.04
CA LEU A 69 3.84 2.82 0.70
C LEU A 69 3.61 1.36 0.28
N THR A 70 3.67 1.06 -1.01
CA THR A 70 3.53 -0.32 -1.52
C THR A 70 4.69 -1.18 -1.02
N VAL A 71 5.92 -0.66 -1.09
CA VAL A 71 7.10 -1.34 -0.53
C VAL A 71 6.93 -1.59 0.98
N TYR A 72 6.50 -0.58 1.73
CA TYR A 72 6.23 -0.69 3.16
C TYR A 72 5.18 -1.78 3.47
N CYS A 73 4.10 -1.87 2.69
CA CYS A 73 3.07 -2.90 2.88
C CYS A 73 3.53 -4.32 2.50
N THR A 74 4.52 -4.46 1.61
CA THR A 74 5.12 -5.77 1.25
C THR A 74 6.16 -6.25 2.26
N LEU A 75 6.82 -5.34 2.97
CA LEU A 75 7.96 -5.63 3.81
C LEU A 75 7.68 -6.64 4.95
N PRO A 76 6.55 -6.55 5.69
CA PRO A 76 6.24 -7.52 6.75
C PRO A 76 6.05 -8.94 6.20
N ALA A 77 5.39 -9.08 5.05
CA ALA A 77 5.23 -10.38 4.39
C ALA A 77 6.59 -10.99 4.02
N ILE A 78 7.50 -10.20 3.46
CA ILE A 78 8.86 -10.66 3.12
C ILE A 78 9.64 -11.09 4.36
N CYS A 79 9.58 -10.29 5.45
CA CYS A 79 10.23 -10.60 6.72
C CYS A 79 9.70 -11.88 7.38
N LEU A 80 8.41 -12.19 7.19
CA LEU A 80 7.78 -13.42 7.68
C LEU A 80 8.16 -14.62 6.80
N LEU A 81 8.19 -14.46 5.48
CA LEU A 81 8.54 -15.53 4.54
C LEU A 81 10.03 -15.92 4.61
N THR A 82 10.92 -14.97 4.88
CA THR A 82 12.37 -15.22 4.93
C THR A 82 12.88 -15.62 6.31
N GLY A 83 12.06 -15.48 7.34
CA GLY A 83 12.52 -15.70 8.71
C GLY A 83 13.54 -14.67 9.21
N LYS A 84 13.89 -13.65 8.43
CA LYS A 84 14.85 -12.60 8.80
C LYS A 84 14.14 -11.26 9.07
N PHE A 85 14.64 -10.53 10.06
CA PHE A 85 14.23 -9.14 10.28
C PHE A 85 15.20 -8.23 9.51
N ILE A 86 14.66 -7.39 8.63
CA ILE A 86 15.48 -6.50 7.77
C ILE A 86 16.18 -5.41 8.61
N ILE A 87 15.62 -5.06 9.77
CA ILE A 87 16.22 -4.11 10.70
C ILE A 87 17.14 -4.90 11.66
N PRO A 88 18.41 -4.51 11.84
CA PRO A 88 19.28 -5.14 12.83
C PRO A 88 18.75 -4.96 14.26
N GLU A 89 19.26 -5.72 15.23
CA GLU A 89 18.90 -5.53 16.63
C GLU A 89 19.07 -4.07 17.04
N ILE A 90 17.96 -3.46 17.45
CA ILE A 90 17.88 -2.04 17.74
C ILE A 90 18.56 -1.80 19.09
N SER A 91 19.52 -0.88 19.16
CA SER A 91 20.17 -0.50 20.42
C SER A 91 19.14 0.07 21.41
N ASN A 92 19.43 0.01 22.71
CA ASN A 92 18.55 0.58 23.74
C ASN A 92 18.17 2.04 23.46
N TYR A 93 19.11 2.84 22.93
CA TYR A 93 18.85 4.21 22.52
C TYR A 93 17.84 4.29 21.37
N ALA A 94 18.03 3.51 20.32
CA ALA A 94 17.15 3.54 19.16
C ALA A 94 15.74 3.00 19.48
N ASN A 95 15.60 2.07 20.44
CA ASN A 95 14.30 1.64 20.96
C ASN A 95 13.55 2.79 21.68
N ILE A 96 14.25 3.61 22.47
CA ILE A 96 13.64 4.79 23.13
C ILE A 96 13.17 5.80 22.08
N VAL A 97 14.00 6.07 21.06
CA VAL A 97 13.62 6.98 19.97
C VAL A 97 12.40 6.46 19.21
N PHE A 98 12.37 5.16 18.89
CA PHE A 98 11.25 4.52 18.21
C PHE A 98 9.95 4.64 19.03
N LEU A 99 10.02 4.37 20.33
CA LEU A 99 8.88 4.51 21.24
C LEU A 99 8.40 5.97 21.33
N ALA A 100 9.33 6.92 21.46
CA ALA A 100 9.00 8.35 21.54
C ALA A 100 8.33 8.85 20.25
N LEU A 101 8.78 8.39 19.08
CA LEU A 101 8.14 8.70 17.80
C LEU A 101 6.72 8.15 17.73
N PHE A 102 6.49 6.91 18.16
CA PHE A 102 5.16 6.30 18.16
C PHE A 102 4.18 7.05 19.08
N ILE A 103 4.63 7.42 20.27
CA ILE A 103 3.84 8.23 21.22
C ILE A 103 3.56 9.62 20.65
N SER A 104 4.54 10.25 20.00
CA SER A 104 4.39 11.57 19.37
C SER A 104 3.34 11.56 18.27
N ILE A 105 3.38 10.56 17.37
CA ILE A 105 2.39 10.38 16.30
C ILE A 105 1.00 10.17 16.92
N ALA A 106 0.87 9.25 17.86
CA ALA A 106 -0.42 8.96 18.51
C ALA A 106 -1.02 10.20 19.21
N THR A 107 -0.19 10.95 19.94
CA THR A 107 -0.63 12.17 20.64
C THR A 107 -1.06 13.25 19.64
N THR A 108 -0.31 13.41 18.55
CA THR A 108 -0.62 14.39 17.50
C THR A 108 -1.94 14.05 16.81
N SER A 109 -2.17 12.78 16.46
CA SER A 109 -3.44 12.34 15.85
C SER A 109 -4.63 12.58 16.78
N VAL A 110 -4.50 12.29 18.07
CA VAL A 110 -5.57 12.56 19.06
C VAL A 110 -5.84 14.05 19.19
N LEU A 111 -4.80 14.90 19.22
CA LEU A 111 -4.96 16.35 19.29
C LEU A 111 -5.66 16.90 18.05
N GLU A 112 -5.26 16.45 16.86
CA GLU A 112 -5.84 16.86 15.59
C GLU A 112 -7.32 16.47 15.49
N MET A 113 -7.66 15.23 15.85
CA MET A 113 -9.05 14.79 15.89
C MET A 113 -9.90 15.60 16.87
N ARG A 114 -9.37 15.90 18.07
CA ARG A 114 -10.09 16.72 19.07
C ARG A 114 -10.33 18.13 18.57
N TRP A 115 -9.33 18.75 17.94
CA TRP A 115 -9.45 20.09 17.38
C TRP A 115 -10.38 20.11 16.17
N GLY A 116 -10.31 19.10 15.31
CA GLY A 116 -11.13 18.96 14.11
C GLY A 116 -12.58 18.52 14.37
N GLY A 117 -12.89 18.05 15.59
CA GLY A 117 -14.19 17.47 15.92
C GLY A 117 -14.49 16.19 15.12
N VAL A 118 -13.45 15.44 14.74
CA VAL A 118 -13.56 14.23 13.90
C VAL A 118 -13.61 13.00 14.81
N GLY A 119 -14.58 12.10 14.55
CA GLY A 119 -14.70 10.84 15.28
C GLY A 119 -13.58 9.85 14.94
N LEU A 120 -13.25 8.96 15.89
CA LEU A 120 -12.26 7.90 15.69
C LEU A 120 -12.57 7.00 14.48
N ASP A 121 -13.85 6.65 14.31
CA ASP A 121 -14.29 5.79 13.21
C ASP A 121 -14.07 6.45 11.83
N ASP A 122 -14.32 7.75 11.73
CA ASP A 122 -14.12 8.51 10.49
C ASP A 122 -12.63 8.66 10.17
N TRP A 123 -11.81 8.93 11.19
CA TRP A 123 -10.36 8.98 11.07
C TRP A 123 -9.79 7.63 10.59
N TRP A 124 -10.18 6.52 11.23
CA TRP A 124 -9.70 5.19 10.85
C TRP A 124 -10.14 4.79 9.45
N ARG A 125 -11.40 5.07 9.07
CA ARG A 125 -11.89 4.85 7.70
C ARG A 125 -11.11 5.67 6.68
N ASN A 126 -10.70 6.89 7.03
CA ASN A 126 -9.87 7.72 6.17
C ASN A 126 -8.47 7.14 6.00
N GLU A 127 -7.83 6.67 7.07
CA GLU A 127 -6.52 5.98 7.01
C GLU A 127 -6.58 4.71 6.16
N GLN A 128 -7.61 3.87 6.36
CA GLN A 128 -7.84 2.70 5.51
C GLN A 128 -7.98 3.10 4.04
N PHE A 129 -8.78 4.13 3.75
CA PHE A 129 -8.98 4.61 2.39
C PHE A 129 -7.70 5.21 1.79
N TRP A 130 -6.87 5.89 2.59
CA TRP A 130 -5.58 6.40 2.16
C TRP A 130 -4.62 5.28 1.77
N VAL A 131 -4.51 4.22 2.59
CA VAL A 131 -3.67 3.05 2.25
C VAL A 131 -4.19 2.36 1.00
N ILE A 132 -5.49 2.08 0.93
CA ILE A 132 -6.12 1.42 -0.22
C ILE A 132 -5.91 2.24 -1.49
N GLY A 133 -6.18 3.55 -1.46
CA GLY A 133 -6.02 4.45 -2.60
C GLY A 133 -4.56 4.56 -3.05
N GLY A 134 -3.64 4.57 -2.09
CA GLY A 134 -2.20 4.56 -2.32
C GLY A 134 -1.73 3.31 -3.06
N VAL A 135 -2.02 2.11 -2.54
CA VAL A 135 -1.55 0.85 -3.15
C VAL A 135 -2.29 0.48 -4.44
N SER A 136 -3.43 1.12 -4.74
CA SER A 136 -4.21 0.88 -5.97
C SER A 136 -4.17 2.07 -6.94
N SER A 137 -5.09 3.02 -6.78
CA SER A 137 -5.34 4.12 -7.71
C SER A 137 -4.13 5.02 -7.94
N HIS A 138 -3.39 5.39 -6.90
CA HIS A 138 -2.21 6.25 -7.03
C HIS A 138 -1.09 5.53 -7.78
N LEU A 139 -0.82 4.27 -7.40
CA LEU A 139 0.19 3.43 -8.04
C LEU A 139 -0.13 3.25 -9.54
N PHE A 140 -1.39 2.93 -9.86
CA PHE A 140 -1.82 2.76 -11.24
C PHE A 140 -1.75 4.08 -12.04
N ALA A 141 -2.19 5.21 -11.47
CA ALA A 141 -2.07 6.53 -12.09
C ALA A 141 -0.62 6.88 -12.42
N LEU A 142 0.32 6.64 -11.49
CA LEU A 142 1.73 6.90 -11.72
C LEU A 142 2.27 6.09 -12.90
N PHE A 143 2.04 4.77 -12.92
CA PHE A 143 2.52 3.93 -14.01
C PHE A 143 1.92 4.35 -15.35
N GLN A 144 0.62 4.65 -15.40
CA GLN A 144 -0.04 5.10 -16.62
C GLN A 144 0.51 6.43 -17.13
N CYS A 145 0.64 7.43 -16.26
CA CYS A 145 1.17 8.74 -16.63
C CYS A 145 2.65 8.67 -17.04
N LEU A 146 3.46 7.87 -16.34
CA LEU A 146 4.86 7.67 -16.70
C LEU A 146 5.01 6.99 -18.06
N LEU A 147 4.23 5.95 -18.34
CA LEU A 147 4.22 5.30 -19.66
C LEU A 147 3.81 6.27 -20.76
N ARG A 148 2.80 7.11 -20.49
CA ARG A 148 2.35 8.11 -21.45
C ARG A 148 3.42 9.17 -21.75
N VAL A 149 4.09 9.68 -20.73
CA VAL A 149 5.09 10.75 -20.87
C VAL A 149 6.41 10.22 -21.43
N LEU A 150 6.86 9.03 -21.01
CA LEU A 150 8.17 8.47 -21.40
C LEU A 150 8.11 7.67 -22.70
N ALA A 151 7.06 6.87 -22.91
CA ALA A 151 6.97 5.99 -24.08
C ALA A 151 6.13 6.59 -25.22
N GLY A 152 5.53 7.77 -25.03
CA GLY A 152 4.64 8.40 -26.00
C GLY A 152 3.38 7.56 -26.32
N VAL A 153 3.14 6.50 -25.55
CA VAL A 153 1.98 5.64 -25.70
C VAL A 153 0.79 6.43 -25.18
N ASN A 154 -0.06 6.90 -26.09
CA ASN A 154 -1.38 7.38 -25.72
C ASN A 154 -2.17 6.18 -25.21
N THR A 155 -2.01 5.90 -23.91
CA THR A 155 -2.99 5.15 -23.14
C THR A 155 -4.22 6.03 -23.04
N ASN A 156 -4.92 6.21 -24.18
CA ASN A 156 -6.25 6.77 -24.24
C ASN A 156 -7.19 5.76 -23.54
N LEU A 157 -7.06 5.65 -22.22
CA LEU A 157 -8.19 5.32 -21.36
C LEU A 157 -9.16 6.47 -21.57
N THR A 158 -10.07 6.29 -22.52
CA THR A 158 -11.12 7.22 -22.95
C THR A 158 -11.68 7.98 -21.75
N LEU A 159 -11.14 9.18 -21.56
CA LEU A 159 -11.74 10.22 -20.74
C LEU A 159 -13.03 10.61 -21.44
N THR A 160 -14.11 10.73 -20.68
CA THR A 160 -15.43 11.23 -21.11
C THR A 160 -16.21 10.40 -22.15
N SER A 161 -17.05 9.50 -21.65
CA SER A 161 -18.44 9.43 -22.14
C SER A 161 -19.38 9.34 -20.94
N ARG A 162 -19.98 10.47 -20.59
CA ARG A 162 -21.31 10.46 -19.96
C ARG A 162 -22.28 9.97 -21.04
N GLY A 163 -22.37 8.66 -21.22
CA GLY A 163 -23.19 8.06 -22.28
C GLY A 163 -22.89 6.58 -22.40
N GLY A 164 -23.87 5.77 -22.01
CA GLY A 164 -23.74 4.33 -21.85
C GLY A 164 -23.29 3.60 -23.12
N ALA A 165 -22.30 2.72 -22.96
CA ALA A 165 -22.01 1.53 -23.77
C ALA A 165 -20.77 0.74 -23.27
N ASN A 166 -20.24 0.97 -22.07
CA ASN A 166 -18.91 0.48 -21.64
C ASN A 166 -18.93 -0.34 -20.34
N GLY A 167 -19.95 -1.20 -20.13
CA GLY A 167 -20.04 -2.05 -18.94
C GLY A 167 -18.80 -2.93 -18.75
N GLU A 168 -18.32 -3.57 -19.82
CA GLU A 168 -17.17 -4.47 -19.77
C GLU A 168 -15.83 -3.76 -19.51
N HIS A 169 -15.62 -2.60 -20.14
CA HIS A 169 -14.40 -1.80 -19.93
C HIS A 169 -14.34 -1.18 -18.53
N TYR A 170 -15.50 -0.83 -17.95
CA TYR A 170 -15.59 -0.37 -16.57
C TYR A 170 -15.31 -1.52 -15.58
N VAL A 171 -15.85 -2.72 -15.84
CA VAL A 171 -15.59 -3.93 -15.03
C VAL A 171 -14.09 -4.28 -15.05
N PHE A 172 -13.45 -4.30 -16.23
CA PHE A 172 -12.03 -4.64 -16.36
C PHE A 172 -11.09 -3.62 -15.69
N LYS A 173 -11.39 -2.31 -15.78
CA LYS A 173 -10.62 -1.27 -15.09
C LYS A 173 -10.72 -1.39 -13.58
N TRP A 174 -11.93 -1.60 -13.05
CA TRP A 174 -12.12 -1.70 -11.62
C TRP A 174 -11.51 -2.97 -11.03
N THR A 175 -11.66 -4.12 -11.70
CA THR A 175 -11.02 -5.37 -11.24
C THR A 175 -9.50 -5.20 -11.16
N SER A 176 -8.90 -4.47 -12.10
CA SER A 176 -7.45 -4.21 -12.11
C SER A 176 -6.97 -3.38 -10.92
N LEU A 177 -7.76 -2.38 -10.49
CA LEU A 177 -7.44 -1.56 -9.32
C LEU A 177 -7.47 -2.35 -8.00
N LEU A 178 -8.26 -3.43 -7.93
CA LEU A 178 -8.33 -4.26 -6.73
C LEU A 178 -7.22 -5.31 -6.64
N ILE A 179 -6.50 -5.61 -7.73
CA ILE A 179 -5.46 -6.65 -7.74
C ILE A 179 -4.32 -6.33 -6.76
N PRO A 180 -3.71 -5.13 -6.74
CA PRO A 180 -2.59 -4.88 -5.84
C PRO A 180 -2.95 -4.95 -4.34
N PRO A 181 -4.05 -4.31 -3.85
CA PRO A 181 -4.45 -4.43 -2.44
C PRO A 181 -4.75 -5.88 -2.03
N THR A 182 -5.41 -6.64 -2.90
CA THR A 182 -5.74 -8.05 -2.60
C THR A 182 -4.52 -8.95 -2.64
N THR A 183 -3.57 -8.69 -3.52
CA THR A 183 -2.27 -9.38 -3.55
C THR A 183 -1.50 -9.13 -2.24
N LEU A 184 -1.44 -7.88 -1.77
CA LEU A 184 -0.81 -7.54 -0.49
C LEU A 184 -1.49 -8.23 0.70
N LEU A 185 -2.82 -8.30 0.69
CA LEU A 185 -3.59 -9.00 1.70
C LEU A 185 -3.26 -10.51 1.71
N VAL A 186 -3.24 -11.16 0.54
CA VAL A 186 -2.88 -12.58 0.40
C VAL A 186 -1.44 -12.84 0.85
N LEU A 187 -0.48 -12.00 0.43
CA LEU A 187 0.92 -12.15 0.83
C LEU A 187 1.12 -12.02 2.35
N ASN A 188 0.51 -11.01 2.98
CA ASN A 188 0.63 -10.81 4.43
C ASN A 188 -0.08 -11.93 5.21
N THR A 189 -1.24 -12.40 4.76
CA THR A 189 -1.95 -13.52 5.42
C THR A 189 -1.17 -14.83 5.31
N ILE A 190 -0.65 -15.18 4.13
CA ILE A 190 0.23 -16.34 3.95
C ILE A 190 1.50 -16.20 4.79
N GLY A 191 2.12 -15.02 4.81
CA GLY A 191 3.29 -14.73 5.64
C GLY A 191 3.02 -14.97 7.12
N VAL A 192 1.87 -14.52 7.65
CA VAL A 192 1.47 -14.76 9.04
C VAL A 192 1.34 -16.26 9.33
N VAL A 193 0.69 -17.02 8.45
CA VAL A 193 0.54 -18.48 8.61
C VAL A 193 1.89 -19.19 8.63
N ILE A 194 2.79 -18.83 7.70
CA ILE A 194 4.13 -19.41 7.63
C ILE A 194 4.96 -19.03 8.86
N GLY A 195 4.96 -17.76 9.26
CA GLY A 195 5.72 -17.28 10.41
C GLY A 195 5.28 -17.92 11.73
N ILE A 196 3.97 -18.11 11.93
CA ILE A 196 3.44 -18.83 13.09
C ILE A 196 3.83 -20.31 13.05
N SER A 197 3.71 -20.95 11.87
CA SER A 197 4.06 -22.37 11.71
C SER A 197 5.54 -22.62 12.02
N ASP A 198 6.42 -21.74 11.53
CA ASP A 198 7.86 -21.81 11.79
C ASP A 198 8.19 -21.65 13.28
N ALA A 199 7.53 -20.71 13.97
CA ALA A 199 7.77 -20.52 15.41
C ALA A 199 7.22 -21.65 16.30
N ILE A 200 6.16 -22.33 15.86
CA ILE A 200 5.67 -23.55 16.52
C ILE A 200 6.72 -24.66 16.37
N ASN A 201 7.32 -24.81 15.19
CA ASN A 201 8.29 -25.86 14.92
C ASN A 201 9.66 -25.63 15.58
N ASN A 202 10.09 -24.37 15.70
CA ASN A 202 11.43 -24.00 16.19
C ASN A 202 11.47 -23.62 17.70
N GLY A 203 10.34 -23.70 18.41
CA GLY A 203 10.26 -23.49 19.86
C GLY A 203 10.30 -22.02 20.32
N TYR A 204 10.23 -21.81 21.64
CA TYR A 204 9.97 -20.51 22.28
C TYR A 204 10.96 -19.38 21.93
N ALA A 205 12.21 -19.69 21.62
CA ALA A 205 13.24 -18.69 21.30
C ALA A 205 12.91 -17.88 20.02
N SER A 206 12.10 -18.43 19.12
CA SER A 206 11.70 -17.78 17.86
C SER A 206 10.59 -16.72 18.03
N TRP A 207 9.88 -16.70 19.16
CA TRP A 207 8.67 -15.90 19.36
C TRP A 207 8.95 -14.40 19.55
N GLY A 208 10.08 -14.04 20.19
CA GLY A 208 10.45 -12.63 20.41
C GLY A 208 10.61 -11.86 19.10
N PRO A 209 11.51 -12.28 18.20
CA PRO A 209 11.66 -11.66 16.88
C PRO A 209 10.43 -11.81 15.97
N LEU A 210 9.59 -12.82 16.19
CA LEU A 210 8.35 -13.01 15.43
C LEU A 210 7.30 -11.96 15.78
N PHE A 211 7.19 -11.54 17.05
CA PHE A 211 6.14 -10.62 17.51
C PHE A 211 6.11 -9.31 16.70
N ALA A 212 7.26 -8.67 16.51
CA ALA A 212 7.34 -7.43 15.74
C ALA A 212 6.90 -7.62 14.27
N ARG A 213 7.29 -8.75 13.65
CA ARG A 213 6.93 -9.08 12.27
C ARG A 213 5.42 -9.32 12.13
N LEU A 214 4.83 -10.05 13.07
CA LEU A 214 3.38 -10.24 13.13
C LEU A 214 2.65 -8.93 13.35
N PHE A 215 3.12 -8.06 14.26
CA PHE A 215 2.49 -6.78 14.52
C PHE A 215 2.37 -5.93 13.24
N PHE A 216 3.45 -5.78 12.47
CA PHE A 216 3.40 -5.02 11.22
C PHE A 216 2.54 -5.70 10.14
N ALA A 217 2.55 -7.03 10.04
CA ALA A 217 1.69 -7.74 9.11
C ALA A 217 0.20 -7.58 9.46
N PHE A 218 -0.15 -7.70 10.74
CA PHE A 218 -1.52 -7.44 11.22
C PHE A 218 -1.93 -5.98 11.02
N TRP A 219 -1.01 -5.02 11.18
CA TRP A 219 -1.27 -3.61 10.91
C TRP A 219 -1.66 -3.37 9.44
N VAL A 220 -0.94 -3.97 8.50
CA VAL A 220 -1.27 -3.92 7.06
C VAL A 220 -2.62 -4.59 6.78
N ILE A 221 -2.86 -5.77 7.35
CA ILE A 221 -4.14 -6.49 7.21
C ILE A 221 -5.31 -5.67 7.78
N ALA A 222 -5.12 -4.97 8.90
CA ALA A 222 -6.12 -4.11 9.51
C ALA A 222 -6.48 -2.91 8.64
N HIS A 223 -5.50 -2.34 7.92
CA HIS A 223 -5.76 -1.28 6.93
C HIS A 223 -6.52 -1.82 5.70
N LEU A 224 -6.22 -3.05 5.30
CA LEU A 224 -6.88 -3.76 4.20
C LEU A 224 -8.13 -4.54 4.61
N TYR A 225 -8.64 -4.34 5.84
CA TYR A 225 -9.78 -5.06 6.38
C TYR A 225 -11.05 -5.00 5.52
N PRO A 226 -11.41 -3.89 4.84
CA PRO A 226 -12.57 -3.87 3.94
C PRO A 226 -12.48 -4.93 2.82
N PHE A 227 -11.27 -5.20 2.31
CA PHE A 227 -11.03 -6.24 1.31
C PHE A 227 -11.10 -7.64 1.90
N LEU A 228 -10.59 -7.82 3.13
CA LEU A 228 -10.72 -9.08 3.87
C LEU A 228 -12.20 -9.42 4.11
N LYS A 229 -13.01 -8.42 4.48
CA LYS A 229 -14.46 -8.57 4.62
C LYS A 229 -15.12 -8.95 3.29
N GLY A 230 -14.69 -8.37 2.17
CA GLY A 230 -15.17 -8.73 0.84
C GLY A 230 -14.76 -10.15 0.39
N LEU A 231 -13.63 -10.68 0.88
CA LEU A 231 -13.21 -12.06 0.62
C LEU A 231 -14.06 -13.07 1.39
N LEU A 232 -14.35 -12.78 2.67
CA LEU A 232 -15.07 -13.67 3.59
C LEU A 232 -16.60 -13.51 3.51
N GLY A 233 -17.08 -12.42 2.92
CA GLY A 233 -18.50 -12.09 2.82
C GLY A 233 -19.27 -12.92 1.80
N LYS A 234 -20.47 -13.38 2.19
CA LYS A 234 -21.41 -14.07 1.29
C LYS A 234 -22.16 -13.12 0.35
N GLN A 235 -22.34 -11.86 0.74
CA GLN A 235 -23.18 -10.89 0.04
C GLN A 235 -22.38 -9.82 -0.73
N ASP A 236 -21.25 -9.34 -0.17
CA ASP A 236 -20.32 -8.40 -0.81
C ASP A 236 -19.06 -9.11 -1.33
N ARG A 237 -19.26 -10.20 -2.09
CA ARG A 237 -18.14 -11.07 -2.48
C ARG A 237 -17.27 -10.40 -3.53
N MET A 238 -15.95 -10.42 -3.34
CA MET A 238 -15.03 -9.94 -4.37
C MET A 238 -15.10 -10.80 -5.64
N PRO A 239 -14.95 -10.20 -6.84
CA PRO A 239 -14.96 -10.96 -8.08
C PRO A 239 -13.87 -12.03 -8.10
N THR A 240 -14.21 -13.26 -8.49
CA THR A 240 -13.26 -14.38 -8.55
C THR A 240 -12.06 -14.09 -9.45
N ILE A 241 -12.25 -13.31 -10.51
CA ILE A 241 -11.17 -12.89 -11.40
C ILE A 241 -10.09 -12.10 -10.66
N VAL A 242 -10.46 -11.20 -9.74
CA VAL A 242 -9.50 -10.44 -8.92
C VAL A 242 -8.69 -11.40 -8.07
N MET A 243 -9.35 -12.38 -7.44
CA MET A 243 -8.66 -13.37 -6.62
C MET A 243 -7.65 -14.21 -7.40
N VAL A 244 -8.03 -14.69 -8.59
CA VAL A 244 -7.13 -15.49 -9.44
C VAL A 244 -5.90 -14.66 -9.83
N TRP A 245 -6.09 -13.43 -10.30
CA TRP A 245 -4.97 -12.57 -10.67
C TRP A 245 -4.07 -12.19 -9.49
N SER A 246 -4.66 -11.98 -8.32
CA SER A 246 -3.89 -11.63 -7.12
C SER A 246 -3.09 -12.80 -6.57
N ILE A 247 -3.63 -14.02 -6.61
CA ILE A 247 -2.88 -15.23 -6.26
C ILE A 247 -1.75 -15.47 -7.27
N LEU A 248 -2.04 -15.30 -8.56
CA LEU A 248 -1.03 -15.42 -9.62
C LEU A 248 0.09 -14.40 -9.43
N LEU A 249 -0.24 -13.13 -9.20
CA LEU A 249 0.74 -12.08 -8.94
C LEU A 249 1.54 -12.34 -7.66
N ALA A 250 0.88 -12.75 -6.57
CA ALA A 250 1.54 -13.15 -5.33
C ALA A 250 2.54 -14.28 -5.58
N SER A 251 2.13 -15.31 -6.32
CA SER A 251 3.00 -16.46 -6.64
C SER A 251 4.23 -16.04 -7.45
N ILE A 252 4.07 -15.15 -8.45
CA ILE A 252 5.17 -14.62 -9.25
C ILE A 252 6.12 -13.81 -8.37
N LEU A 253 5.60 -12.93 -7.51
CA LEU A 253 6.40 -12.10 -6.62
C LEU A 253 7.18 -12.96 -5.60
N THR A 254 6.56 -13.99 -5.04
CA THR A 254 7.23 -14.94 -4.13
C THR A 254 8.30 -15.75 -4.85
N LEU A 255 8.05 -16.22 -6.08
CA LEU A 255 9.05 -16.93 -6.88
C LEU A 255 10.23 -16.03 -7.27
N MET A 256 9.93 -14.80 -7.69
CA MET A 256 10.95 -13.80 -8.01
C MET A 256 11.79 -13.48 -6.77
N TRP A 257 11.14 -13.32 -5.61
CA TRP A 257 11.83 -13.15 -4.34
C TRP A 257 12.72 -14.35 -4.04
N ALA A 258 12.22 -15.59 -4.16
CA ALA A 258 13.01 -16.80 -3.91
C ALA A 258 14.27 -16.87 -4.79
N ARG A 259 14.22 -16.37 -6.04
CA ARG A 259 15.37 -16.32 -6.95
C ARG A 259 16.38 -15.22 -6.60
N VAL A 260 15.91 -14.07 -6.14
CA VAL A 260 16.76 -12.90 -5.85
C VAL A 260 17.20 -12.89 -4.38
N ASN A 261 16.60 -13.73 -3.54
CA ASN A 261 16.76 -13.75 -2.09
C ASN A 261 18.25 -13.70 -1.69
N PRO A 262 18.74 -12.59 -1.12
CA PRO A 262 20.13 -12.48 -0.70
C PRO A 262 20.41 -13.31 0.56
N PHE A 263 19.37 -13.79 1.26
CA PHE A 263 19.47 -14.59 2.47
C PHE A 263 19.51 -16.10 2.21
N ALA A 264 19.29 -16.54 0.97
CA ALA A 264 19.46 -17.93 0.59
C ALA A 264 20.96 -18.22 0.37
N ALA A 265 21.49 -19.25 1.03
CA ALA A 265 22.84 -19.73 0.75
C ALA A 265 22.91 -20.16 -0.73
N LYS A 266 23.75 -19.47 -1.51
CA LYS A 266 24.00 -19.83 -2.92
C LYS A 266 25.02 -20.97 -3.04
N ASP A 267 25.79 -21.15 -1.99
CA ASP A 267 26.68 -22.28 -1.81
C ASP A 267 25.82 -23.40 -1.20
N GLY A 268 25.85 -24.59 -1.80
CA GLY A 268 25.06 -25.74 -1.34
C GLY A 268 25.34 -26.12 0.12
N PRO A 269 24.71 -27.18 0.66
CA PRO A 269 25.06 -27.66 2.00
C PRO A 269 26.58 -27.84 2.09
N VAL A 270 27.19 -27.29 3.14
CA VAL A 270 28.60 -27.52 3.43
C VAL A 270 28.74 -29.02 3.64
N LEU A 271 29.23 -29.72 2.63
CA LEU A 271 29.54 -31.14 2.70
C LEU A 271 30.77 -31.25 3.59
N GLU A 272 30.58 -31.45 4.89
CA GLU A 272 31.65 -31.98 5.73
C GLU A 272 32.04 -33.35 5.16
N VAL A 273 33.34 -33.53 4.90
CA VAL A 273 33.88 -34.82 4.53
C VAL A 273 33.61 -35.78 5.68
N CYS A 274 32.64 -36.67 5.50
CA CYS A 274 32.42 -37.76 6.44
C CYS A 274 33.68 -38.60 6.41
N GLY A 275 34.48 -38.58 7.49
CA GLY A 275 35.74 -39.31 7.63
C GLY A 275 35.55 -40.83 7.75
N LEU A 276 34.63 -41.39 6.98
CA LEU A 276 34.46 -42.82 6.81
C LEU A 276 35.39 -43.26 5.68
N ASP A 277 36.49 -43.89 6.07
CA ASP A 277 37.33 -44.67 5.18
C ASP A 277 36.44 -45.76 4.53
N CYS A 278 36.29 -45.69 3.21
CA CYS A 278 35.54 -46.67 2.42
C CYS A 278 36.52 -47.57 1.64
N ASP A 279 37.57 -48.01 2.32
CA ASP A 279 38.46 -49.10 1.86
C ASP A 279 37.95 -50.46 2.34
#